data_AF-A0A1Q5TVL7-F1
#
_entry.id   AF-A0A1Q5TVL7-F1
#
_cell.length_a   1.000
_cell.length_b   1.000
_cell.length_c   1.000
_cell.angle_alpha   90.00
_cell.angle_beta   90.00
_cell.angle_gamma   90.00
#
_symmetry.space_group_name_H-M   'P 1'
#
loop_
_entity.id
_entity.type
_entity.pdbx_description
1 polymer ?
#
loop_
_entity_poly.entity_id
_entity_poly.type
_entity_poly.pdbx_seq_one_letter_code
_entity_poly.pdbx_strand_id
1 'polypeptide(L)'
;MTMSRKQQIAQLEQEWQQPRWKGITRPYGAEDVVKLRGSINPEHTLAQMGAKKLWNLLNGNSKKGYVNALGALTGGQALQQAKAGIEAVYLSGWQVAADANTAASMYPDQSLYPVDSVPNVIKRINNSFRRADQIQWSNGIEPDSQEYIDYFLPIVADAEAGFGGVLNAFELMKAMIEAGAAAVHFEDQLAAVKKCGHMGGKVLVPTQEAIQKLIAARLAADVSGVPTLLIARTDADAADLLTSDCDPYDKAFITGKRTCEGFYCTRAGIEQAISRGLAYAPYADVVWCETSTPDIEAARCFAEAIHAKYPGKLLAYNCSPSFNWKKNLDDKTIASFQDQLSAMGYKFQFITLAGIHSMWFNMFDLAYDYARGEGMKHYVEKVQEQEFAALERGYTFSSHQQEVGTGYFDKVATIIQGESSSITALAGSTEEQQF
;
A
#
# COMPACT_ATOMS: atom_id res chain seq x y z
N MET A 1 19.92 29.86 6.37
CA MET A 1 21.34 29.60 5.99
C MET A 1 21.39 28.24 5.31
N THR A 2 22.16 28.08 4.24
CA THR A 2 22.39 26.77 3.61
C THR A 2 23.17 25.86 4.55
N MET A 3 22.66 24.66 4.83
CA MET A 3 23.35 23.71 5.70
C MET A 3 24.58 23.13 5.01
N SER A 4 25.75 23.28 5.64
CA SER A 4 26.97 22.62 5.19
C SER A 4 26.83 21.09 5.25
N ARG A 5 27.65 20.38 4.46
CA ARG A 5 27.69 18.91 4.46
C ARG A 5 27.88 18.33 5.87
N LYS A 6 28.77 18.94 6.67
CA LYS A 6 29.03 18.53 8.06
C LYS A 6 27.80 18.70 8.97
N GLN A 7 27.05 19.78 8.79
CA GLN A 7 25.81 20.01 9.55
C GLN A 7 24.71 19.02 9.17
N GLN A 8 24.59 18.66 7.88
CA GLN A 8 23.62 17.64 7.44
C GLN A 8 23.92 16.25 8.02
N ILE A 9 25.20 15.86 8.08
CA ILE A 9 25.62 14.59 8.70
C ILE A 9 25.25 14.57 10.18
N ALA A 10 25.66 15.61 10.93
CA ALA A 10 25.38 15.71 12.36
C ALA A 10 23.87 15.74 12.67
N GLN A 11 23.06 16.42 11.82
CA GLN A 11 21.61 16.42 11.96
C GLN A 11 21.02 15.03 11.77
N LEU A 12 21.47 14.29 10.75
CA LEU A 12 20.96 12.94 10.47
C LEU A 12 21.34 11.95 11.59
N GLU A 13 22.55 12.06 12.14
CA GLU A 13 22.98 11.27 13.30
C GLU A 13 22.09 11.52 14.53
N GLN A 14 21.72 12.79 14.78
CA GLN A 14 20.78 13.16 15.84
C GLN A 14 19.36 12.67 15.56
N GLU A 15 18.91 12.77 14.30
CA GLU A 15 17.58 12.29 13.90
C GLU A 15 17.45 10.79 14.15
N TRP A 16 18.47 9.98 13.85
CA TRP A 16 18.46 8.54 14.09
C TRP A 16 18.40 8.12 15.57
N GLN A 17 18.57 9.06 16.51
CA GLN A 17 18.33 8.81 17.94
C GLN A 17 16.86 8.98 18.35
N GLN A 18 16.01 9.50 17.46
CA GLN A 18 14.60 9.74 17.76
C GLN A 18 13.80 8.42 17.88
N PRO A 19 12.68 8.40 18.64
CA PRO A 19 11.88 7.19 18.86
C PRO A 19 11.42 6.46 17.59
N ARG A 20 11.20 7.19 16.48
CA ARG A 20 10.87 6.66 15.15
C ARG A 20 11.84 5.56 14.68
N TRP A 21 13.10 5.64 15.07
CA TRP A 21 14.17 4.76 14.60
C TRP A 21 14.60 3.70 15.61
N LYS A 22 13.90 3.60 16.75
CA LYS A 22 14.20 2.59 17.78
C LYS A 22 14.12 1.18 17.20
N GLY A 23 15.21 0.43 17.32
CA GLY A 23 15.29 -0.96 16.84
C GLY A 23 15.50 -1.11 15.33
N ILE A 24 15.78 -0.02 14.61
CA ILE A 24 16.13 -0.04 13.19
C ILE A 24 17.65 -0.03 13.02
N THR A 25 18.17 -1.01 12.29
CA THR A 25 19.59 -1.19 11.99
C THR A 25 19.93 -0.64 10.61
N ARG A 26 21.04 0.10 10.52
CA ARG A 26 21.63 0.58 9.28
C ARG A 26 23.09 0.11 9.22
N PRO A 27 23.49 -0.66 8.19
CA PRO A 27 24.88 -1.09 8.03
C PRO A 27 25.73 -0.04 7.29
N TYR A 28 25.31 1.23 7.31
CA TYR A 28 25.97 2.38 6.68
C TYR A 28 25.85 3.60 7.60
N GLY A 29 26.74 4.59 7.42
CA GLY A 29 26.77 5.81 8.23
C GLY A 29 25.93 6.95 7.66
N ALA A 30 25.68 7.97 8.48
CA ALA A 30 25.06 9.22 8.02
C ALA A 30 25.90 9.93 6.94
N GLU A 31 27.23 9.78 6.99
CA GLU A 31 28.14 10.30 5.97
C GLU A 31 27.85 9.70 4.58
N ASP A 32 27.59 8.40 4.50
CA ASP A 32 27.27 7.71 3.24
C ASP A 32 25.96 8.25 2.64
N VAL A 33 24.96 8.49 3.48
CA VAL A 33 23.68 9.07 3.06
C VAL A 33 23.89 10.46 2.47
N VAL A 34 24.58 11.34 3.19
CA VAL A 34 24.81 12.73 2.73
C VAL A 34 25.73 12.75 1.50
N LYS A 35 26.65 11.79 1.36
CA LYS A 35 27.50 11.63 0.16
C LYS A 35 26.65 11.38 -1.09
N LEU A 36 25.54 10.66 -0.98
CA LEU A 36 24.66 10.28 -2.10
C LEU A 36 23.50 11.27 -2.34
N ARG A 37 23.22 12.18 -1.41
CA ARG A 37 22.09 13.11 -1.45
C ARG A 37 22.21 14.22 -2.50
N GLY A 38 23.42 14.54 -2.95
CA GLY A 38 23.67 15.70 -3.80
C GLY A 38 23.62 17.03 -3.03
N SER A 39 23.84 18.15 -3.72
CA SER A 39 23.85 19.49 -3.09
C SER A 39 22.46 20.06 -2.84
N ILE A 40 21.44 19.54 -3.52
CA ILE A 40 20.04 19.93 -3.41
C ILE A 40 19.22 18.65 -3.28
N ASN A 41 18.42 18.55 -2.21
CA ASN A 41 17.49 17.46 -1.99
C ASN A 41 16.05 18.00 -2.15
N PRO A 42 15.32 17.66 -3.23
CA PRO A 42 13.94 18.06 -3.41
C PRO A 42 13.05 17.61 -2.25
N GLU A 43 12.12 18.46 -1.83
CA GLU A 43 11.17 18.09 -0.77
C GLU A 43 10.10 17.13 -1.30
N HIS A 44 9.79 16.11 -0.49
CA HIS A 44 8.76 15.11 -0.79
C HIS A 44 7.59 15.23 0.19
N THR A 45 6.85 16.35 0.12
CA THR A 45 5.82 16.74 1.11
C THR A 45 4.82 15.63 1.41
N LEU A 46 4.23 15.02 0.37
CA LEU A 46 3.21 13.98 0.55
C LEU A 46 3.76 12.71 1.19
N ALA A 47 4.97 12.29 0.82
CA ALA A 47 5.62 11.14 1.44
C ALA A 47 5.96 11.41 2.90
N GLN A 48 6.46 12.60 3.24
CA GLN A 48 6.73 12.98 4.62
C GLN A 48 5.47 13.00 5.48
N MET A 49 4.40 13.63 5.00
CA MET A 49 3.12 13.71 5.71
C MET A 49 2.50 12.32 5.87
N GLY A 50 2.43 11.55 4.77
CA GLY A 50 1.89 10.19 4.77
C GLY A 50 2.64 9.26 5.72
N ALA A 51 3.97 9.25 5.66
CA ALA A 51 4.79 8.41 6.54
C ALA A 51 4.60 8.76 8.02
N LYS A 52 4.57 10.05 8.37
CA LYS A 52 4.31 10.51 9.76
C LYS A 52 2.90 10.11 10.21
N LYS A 53 1.89 10.33 9.37
CA LYS A 53 0.49 9.98 9.65
C LYS A 53 0.33 8.48 9.87
N LEU A 54 0.88 7.66 8.98
CA LEU A 54 0.84 6.20 9.10
C LEU A 54 1.54 5.71 10.37
N TRP A 55 2.72 6.26 10.68
CA TRP A 55 3.41 5.91 11.92
C TRP A 55 2.53 6.17 13.15
N ASN A 56 1.88 7.33 13.22
CA ASN A 56 0.98 7.65 14.34
C ASN A 56 -0.23 6.70 14.40
N LEU A 57 -0.85 6.40 13.26
CA LEU A 57 -1.98 5.47 13.19
C LEU A 57 -1.61 4.07 13.70
N LEU A 58 -0.44 3.55 13.28
CA LEU A 58 0.05 2.23 13.71
C LEU A 58 0.46 2.18 15.19
N ASN A 59 0.71 3.34 15.81
CA ASN A 59 1.15 3.47 17.20
C ASN A 59 0.06 4.04 18.13
N GLY A 60 -1.21 3.80 17.81
CA GLY A 60 -2.33 3.99 18.74
C GLY A 60 -3.32 5.09 18.37
N ASN A 61 -3.09 5.85 17.30
CA ASN A 61 -4.01 6.91 16.89
C ASN A 61 -5.09 6.46 15.89
N SER A 62 -5.12 5.19 15.49
CA SER A 62 -6.19 4.69 14.61
C SER A 62 -7.50 4.47 15.36
N LYS A 63 -8.62 4.63 14.66
CA LYS A 63 -9.98 4.54 15.24
C LYS A 63 -10.27 3.21 15.95
N LYS A 64 -9.67 2.11 15.47
CA LYS A 64 -9.96 0.74 15.92
C LYS A 64 -8.80 0.10 16.70
N GLY A 65 -7.71 0.82 16.93
CA GLY A 65 -6.47 0.25 17.49
C GLY A 65 -5.64 -0.61 16.51
N TYR A 66 -6.07 -0.67 15.25
CA TYR A 66 -5.33 -1.14 14.08
C TYR A 66 -5.74 -0.33 12.84
N VAL A 67 -4.94 -0.38 11.79
CA VAL A 67 -5.22 0.23 10.48
C VAL A 67 -5.61 -0.88 9.52
N ASN A 68 -6.84 -0.82 8.99
CA ASN A 68 -7.25 -1.68 7.88
C ASN A 68 -7.41 -0.90 6.58
N ALA A 69 -7.02 -1.52 5.48
CA ALA A 69 -7.03 -0.92 4.15
C ALA A 69 -7.59 -1.88 3.09
N LEU A 70 -8.00 -1.32 1.96
CA LEU A 70 -8.49 -2.06 0.80
C LEU A 70 -7.63 -1.70 -0.42
N GLY A 71 -7.27 -2.71 -1.23
CA GLY A 71 -6.55 -2.49 -2.48
C GLY A 71 -7.29 -1.53 -3.42
N ALA A 72 -6.67 -0.41 -3.78
CA ALA A 72 -7.16 0.54 -4.77
C ALA A 72 -6.24 0.57 -5.99
N LEU A 73 -6.83 0.49 -7.19
CA LEU A 73 -6.10 0.59 -8.46
C LEU A 73 -6.41 1.87 -9.24
N THR A 74 -7.38 2.66 -8.77
CA THR A 74 -7.70 3.99 -9.32
C THR A 74 -7.76 5.05 -8.22
N GLY A 75 -7.56 6.31 -8.60
CA GLY A 75 -7.71 7.43 -7.67
C GLY A 75 -9.14 7.63 -7.18
N GLY A 76 -10.15 7.31 -8.01
CA GLY A 76 -11.57 7.35 -7.60
C GLY A 76 -11.89 6.31 -6.52
N GLN A 77 -11.37 5.09 -6.63
CA GLN A 77 -11.53 4.08 -5.57
C GLN A 77 -10.92 4.55 -4.26
N ALA A 78 -9.69 5.08 -4.29
CA ALA A 78 -9.03 5.60 -3.09
C ALA A 78 -9.80 6.79 -2.47
N LEU A 79 -10.31 7.70 -3.31
CA LEU A 79 -11.17 8.81 -2.88
C LEU A 79 -12.41 8.31 -2.14
N GLN A 80 -13.11 7.32 -2.70
CA GLN A 80 -14.30 6.76 -2.07
C GLN A 80 -13.97 6.00 -0.77
N GLN A 81 -12.80 5.34 -0.68
CA GLN A 81 -12.32 4.76 0.57
C GLN A 81 -12.12 5.85 1.65
N ALA A 82 -11.53 6.99 1.30
CA ALA A 82 -11.36 8.11 2.22
C ALA A 82 -12.71 8.67 2.70
N LYS A 83 -13.67 8.86 1.78
CA LYS A 83 -15.04 9.30 2.12
C LYS A 83 -15.77 8.31 3.03
N ALA A 84 -15.57 7.02 2.82
CA ALA A 84 -16.11 5.97 3.68
C ALA A 84 -15.42 5.84 5.06
N GLY A 85 -14.36 6.63 5.31
CA GLY A 85 -13.69 6.71 6.60
C GLY A 85 -12.54 5.73 6.83
N ILE A 86 -12.04 5.07 5.76
CA ILE A 86 -10.79 4.29 5.78
C ILE A 86 -9.61 5.22 6.10
N GLU A 87 -8.63 4.71 6.87
CA GLU A 87 -7.54 5.52 7.43
C GLU A 87 -6.22 5.39 6.65
N ALA A 88 -6.12 4.44 5.71
CA ALA A 88 -4.97 4.22 4.84
C ALA A 88 -5.38 3.48 3.55
N VAL A 89 -4.66 3.72 2.46
CA VAL A 89 -4.86 3.00 1.19
C VAL A 89 -3.80 1.94 1.03
N TYR A 90 -4.21 0.75 0.58
CA TYR A 90 -3.29 -0.27 0.09
C TYR A 90 -3.26 -0.21 -1.44
N LEU A 91 -2.05 -0.19 -2.03
CA LEU A 91 -1.86 -0.23 -3.47
C LEU A 91 -1.18 -1.54 -3.85
N SER A 92 -1.95 -2.43 -4.47
CA SER A 92 -1.54 -3.79 -4.81
C SER A 92 -0.81 -3.89 -6.14
N GLY A 93 0.37 -4.53 -6.17
CA GLY A 93 1.10 -4.83 -7.40
C GLY A 93 0.33 -5.79 -8.31
N TRP A 94 -0.39 -6.74 -7.72
CA TRP A 94 -1.31 -7.64 -8.44
C TRP A 94 -2.39 -6.85 -9.21
N GLN A 95 -3.05 -5.88 -8.58
CA GLN A 95 -4.09 -5.08 -9.26
C GLN A 95 -3.49 -4.20 -10.37
N VAL A 96 -2.28 -3.68 -10.15
CA VAL A 96 -1.54 -2.95 -11.18
C VAL A 96 -1.20 -3.85 -12.36
N ALA A 97 -0.72 -5.06 -12.12
CA ALA A 97 -0.48 -6.07 -13.17
C ALA A 97 -1.76 -6.36 -13.96
N ALA A 98 -2.89 -6.51 -13.27
CA ALA A 98 -4.16 -6.84 -13.91
C ALA A 98 -4.73 -5.71 -14.76
N ASP A 99 -4.75 -4.46 -14.28
CA ASP A 99 -5.63 -3.43 -14.88
C ASP A 99 -5.15 -1.97 -14.70
N ALA A 100 -3.91 -1.72 -14.26
CA ALA A 100 -3.44 -0.34 -14.03
C ALA A 100 -1.95 -0.09 -14.31
N ASN A 101 -1.30 -0.93 -15.14
CA ASN A 101 0.13 -0.79 -15.46
C ASN A 101 0.42 0.02 -16.72
N THR A 102 1.67 0.48 -16.85
CA THR A 102 2.15 1.35 -17.93
C THR A 102 2.39 0.63 -19.25
N ALA A 103 2.40 -0.71 -19.26
CA ALA A 103 2.37 -1.50 -20.50
C ALA A 103 0.96 -1.62 -21.10
N ALA A 104 -0.06 -1.07 -20.43
CA ALA A 104 -1.46 -1.06 -20.88
C ALA A 104 -1.95 -2.47 -21.27
N SER A 105 -1.52 -3.49 -20.51
CA SER A 105 -1.79 -4.89 -20.77
C SER A 105 -2.24 -5.58 -19.51
N MET A 106 -3.17 -6.54 -19.61
CA MET A 106 -3.58 -7.37 -18.48
C MET A 106 -2.56 -8.48 -18.25
N TYR A 107 -1.94 -8.49 -17.08
CA TYR A 107 -0.93 -9.48 -16.69
C TYR A 107 -1.34 -10.29 -15.45
N PRO A 108 -0.87 -11.54 -15.34
CA PRO A 108 -0.79 -12.20 -14.05
C PRO A 108 0.25 -11.52 -13.16
N ASP A 109 0.15 -11.79 -11.86
CA ASP A 109 1.04 -11.22 -10.86
C ASP A 109 2.41 -11.93 -10.79
N GLN A 110 3.27 -11.58 -11.74
CA GLN A 110 4.62 -12.15 -11.92
C GLN A 110 5.68 -11.09 -12.26
N SER A 111 5.50 -9.85 -11.79
CA SER A 111 6.41 -8.73 -12.07
C SER A 111 6.70 -8.49 -13.56
N LEU A 112 5.73 -8.75 -14.44
CA LEU A 112 5.87 -8.58 -15.90
C LEU A 112 5.75 -7.12 -16.34
N TYR A 113 5.07 -6.30 -15.55
CA TYR A 113 4.78 -4.92 -15.90
C TYR A 113 6.02 -4.01 -15.70
N PRO A 114 6.12 -2.87 -16.40
CA PRO A 114 7.23 -1.95 -16.22
C PRO A 114 7.29 -1.36 -14.81
N VAL A 115 8.49 -1.28 -14.23
CA VAL A 115 8.74 -0.93 -12.81
C VAL A 115 8.14 0.41 -12.36
N ASP A 116 7.87 1.33 -13.29
CA ASP A 116 7.28 2.64 -13.00
C ASP A 116 5.75 2.60 -12.80
N SER A 117 5.11 1.45 -13.01
CA SER A 117 3.65 1.32 -12.96
C SER A 117 3.06 1.67 -11.60
N VAL A 118 3.57 1.07 -10.52
CA VAL A 118 3.07 1.33 -9.16
C VAL A 118 3.31 2.80 -8.76
N PRO A 119 4.53 3.40 -8.93
CA PRO A 119 4.73 4.83 -8.71
C PRO A 119 3.73 5.73 -9.45
N ASN A 120 3.39 5.41 -10.71
CA ASN A 120 2.39 6.16 -11.47
C ASN A 120 0.99 6.09 -10.83
N VAL A 121 0.59 4.94 -10.28
CA VAL A 121 -0.70 4.81 -9.59
C VAL A 121 -0.69 5.53 -8.24
N ILE A 122 0.41 5.52 -7.49
CA ILE A 122 0.56 6.33 -6.25
C ILE A 122 0.32 7.81 -6.57
N LYS A 123 0.97 8.32 -7.61
CA LYS A 123 0.79 9.71 -8.07
C LYS A 123 -0.66 10.00 -8.47
N ARG A 124 -1.32 9.06 -9.16
CA ARG A 124 -2.75 9.19 -9.52
C ARG A 124 -3.64 9.28 -8.29
N ILE A 125 -3.44 8.41 -7.30
CA ILE A 125 -4.20 8.43 -6.03
C ILE A 125 -4.00 9.76 -5.31
N ASN A 126 -2.75 10.19 -5.12
CA ASN A 126 -2.43 11.46 -4.46
C ASN A 126 -3.02 12.68 -5.20
N ASN A 127 -3.08 12.65 -6.54
CA ASN A 127 -3.74 13.71 -7.31
C ASN A 127 -5.26 13.73 -7.13
N SER A 128 -5.91 12.56 -7.01
CA SER A 128 -7.33 12.48 -6.69
C SER A 128 -7.62 13.02 -5.28
N PHE A 129 -6.81 12.67 -4.29
CA PHE A 129 -6.90 13.26 -2.95
C PHE A 129 -6.69 14.76 -2.96
N ARG A 130 -5.69 15.25 -3.71
CA ARG A 130 -5.44 16.67 -3.86
C ARG A 130 -6.63 17.41 -4.48
N ARG A 131 -7.30 16.83 -5.48
CA ARG A 131 -8.48 17.45 -6.09
C ARG A 131 -9.64 17.51 -5.09
N ALA A 132 -9.89 16.44 -4.36
CA ALA A 132 -10.95 16.39 -3.35
C ALA A 132 -10.71 17.39 -2.21
N ASP A 133 -9.47 17.47 -1.73
CA ASP A 133 -9.04 18.47 -0.74
C ASP A 133 -9.18 19.91 -1.27
N GLN A 134 -8.81 20.16 -2.53
CA GLN A 134 -9.01 21.46 -3.17
C GLN A 134 -10.48 21.87 -3.28
N ILE A 135 -11.38 20.92 -3.60
CA ILE A 135 -12.82 21.17 -3.63
C ILE A 135 -13.30 21.58 -2.23
N GLN A 136 -12.97 20.77 -1.22
CA GLN A 136 -13.31 21.01 0.18
C GLN A 136 -12.79 22.36 0.69
N TRP A 137 -11.50 22.64 0.48
CA TRP A 137 -10.85 23.88 0.89
C TRP A 137 -11.46 25.11 0.19
N SER A 138 -11.75 25.01 -1.10
CA SER A 138 -12.38 26.11 -1.86
C SER A 138 -13.81 26.44 -1.41
N ASN A 139 -14.45 25.53 -0.67
CA ASN A 139 -15.78 25.70 -0.10
C ASN A 139 -15.72 26.13 1.38
N GLY A 140 -14.53 26.38 1.94
CA GLY A 140 -14.37 26.79 3.35
C GLY A 140 -14.69 25.69 4.37
N ILE A 141 -14.62 24.42 3.96
CA ILE A 141 -14.83 23.29 4.87
C ILE A 141 -13.50 23.00 5.60
N GLU A 142 -13.46 23.33 6.88
CA GLU A 142 -12.28 23.24 7.75
C GLU A 142 -12.31 22.01 8.68
N PRO A 143 -11.17 21.59 9.28
CA PRO A 143 -11.08 20.38 10.12
C PRO A 143 -12.04 20.28 11.32
N ASP A 144 -12.62 21.39 11.76
CA ASP A 144 -13.61 21.46 12.84
C ASP A 144 -15.05 21.29 12.35
N SER A 145 -15.28 21.29 11.03
CA SER A 145 -16.58 21.00 10.41
C SER A 145 -16.91 19.51 10.44
N GLN A 146 -18.21 19.18 10.61
CA GLN A 146 -18.70 17.81 10.52
C GLN A 146 -18.56 17.22 9.10
N GLU A 147 -18.52 18.07 8.08
CA GLU A 147 -18.38 17.68 6.67
C GLU A 147 -16.94 17.40 6.26
N TYR A 148 -15.96 17.68 7.13
CA TYR A 148 -14.55 17.60 6.80
C TYR A 148 -14.06 16.16 6.67
N ILE A 149 -13.29 15.93 5.61
CA ILE A 149 -12.60 14.68 5.33
C ILE A 149 -11.11 14.97 5.17
N ASP A 150 -10.28 14.25 5.93
CA ASP A 150 -8.84 14.24 5.73
C ASP A 150 -8.51 13.31 4.54
N TYR A 151 -8.48 13.89 3.34
CA TYR A 151 -8.32 13.14 2.09
C TYR A 151 -6.92 12.55 1.90
N PHE A 152 -5.87 13.14 2.46
CA PHE A 152 -4.51 12.65 2.26
C PHE A 152 -4.23 11.43 3.14
N LEU A 153 -4.85 10.30 2.78
CA LEU A 153 -4.60 9.02 3.41
C LEU A 153 -3.18 8.54 3.09
N PRO A 154 -2.46 7.95 4.06
CA PRO A 154 -1.20 7.29 3.80
C PRO A 154 -1.38 6.11 2.83
N ILE A 155 -0.53 6.05 1.82
CA ILE A 155 -0.52 4.97 0.82
C ILE A 155 0.57 3.97 1.18
N VAL A 156 0.18 2.71 1.39
CA VAL A 156 1.10 1.57 1.53
C VAL A 156 1.17 0.84 0.20
N ALA A 157 2.33 0.86 -0.44
CA ALA A 157 2.49 0.40 -1.82
C ALA A 157 3.38 -0.84 -1.96
N ASP A 158 3.04 -1.63 -2.97
CA ASP A 158 3.74 -2.86 -3.36
C ASP A 158 4.98 -2.57 -4.23
N ALA A 159 6.16 -2.92 -3.74
CA ALA A 159 7.39 -2.87 -4.53
C ALA A 159 7.85 -4.25 -5.02
N GLU A 160 7.01 -5.27 -4.91
CA GLU A 160 7.29 -6.63 -5.33
C GLU A 160 8.60 -7.14 -4.72
N ALA A 161 9.40 -7.87 -5.50
CA ALA A 161 10.78 -8.22 -5.19
C ALA A 161 11.79 -7.13 -5.64
N GLY A 162 11.35 -5.88 -5.90
CA GLY A 162 12.22 -4.78 -6.32
C GLY A 162 12.71 -4.83 -7.77
N PHE A 163 12.09 -5.65 -8.63
CA PHE A 163 12.36 -5.72 -10.08
C PHE A 163 13.83 -6.00 -10.47
N GLY A 164 14.58 -6.66 -9.59
CA GLY A 164 15.97 -7.04 -9.87
C GLY A 164 16.85 -7.05 -8.62
N GLY A 165 18.00 -6.38 -8.71
CA GLY A 165 18.99 -6.29 -7.64
C GLY A 165 18.79 -5.09 -6.73
N VAL A 166 19.80 -4.80 -5.90
CA VAL A 166 19.76 -3.71 -4.91
C VAL A 166 19.56 -2.32 -5.53
N LEU A 167 20.10 -2.07 -6.74
CA LEU A 167 19.95 -0.78 -7.42
C LEU A 167 18.53 -0.59 -7.96
N ASN A 168 17.89 -1.66 -8.44
CA ASN A 168 16.48 -1.62 -8.85
C ASN A 168 15.58 -1.33 -7.65
N ALA A 169 15.82 -1.99 -6.51
CA ALA A 169 15.09 -1.72 -5.27
C ALA A 169 15.29 -0.28 -4.75
N PHE A 170 16.52 0.24 -4.83
CA PHE A 170 16.84 1.63 -4.46
C PHE A 170 16.08 2.65 -5.33
N GLU A 171 16.13 2.50 -6.66
CA GLU A 171 15.44 3.43 -7.57
C GLU A 171 13.92 3.31 -7.48
N LEU A 172 13.38 2.10 -7.32
CA LEU A 172 11.95 1.91 -7.11
C LEU A 172 11.49 2.60 -5.82
N MET A 173 12.21 2.43 -4.71
CA MET A 173 11.88 3.09 -3.45
C MET A 173 11.90 4.63 -3.59
N LYS A 174 12.89 5.20 -4.28
CA LYS A 174 12.90 6.64 -4.59
C LYS A 174 11.68 7.06 -5.40
N ALA A 175 11.33 6.32 -6.46
CA ALA A 175 10.16 6.61 -7.28
C ALA A 175 8.85 6.53 -6.47
N MET A 176 8.74 5.58 -5.54
CA MET A 176 7.60 5.51 -4.61
C MET A 176 7.51 6.75 -3.72
N ILE A 177 8.65 7.19 -3.16
CA ILE A 177 8.73 8.39 -2.31
C ILE A 177 8.39 9.65 -3.11
N GLU A 178 8.96 9.82 -4.30
CA GLU A 178 8.69 10.94 -5.20
C GLU A 178 7.20 11.03 -5.55
N ALA A 179 6.54 9.88 -5.73
CA ALA A 179 5.10 9.79 -5.98
C ALA A 179 4.24 10.05 -4.73
N GLY A 180 4.82 10.03 -3.53
CA GLY A 180 4.13 10.31 -2.26
C GLY A 180 3.68 9.08 -1.47
N ALA A 181 4.38 7.94 -1.57
CA ALA A 181 4.12 6.76 -0.75
C ALA A 181 4.43 7.02 0.74
N ALA A 182 3.59 6.51 1.63
CA ALA A 182 3.82 6.55 3.09
C ALA A 182 4.63 5.33 3.58
N ALA A 183 4.36 4.17 2.98
CA ALA A 183 5.08 2.94 3.23
C ALA A 183 5.25 2.14 1.94
N VAL A 184 6.28 1.29 1.94
CA VAL A 184 6.58 0.39 0.82
C VAL A 184 6.92 -0.98 1.37
N HIS A 185 6.39 -2.04 0.76
CA HIS A 185 6.74 -3.40 1.10
C HIS A 185 7.60 -4.08 0.03
N PHE A 186 8.60 -4.85 0.47
CA PHE A 186 9.44 -5.69 -0.37
C PHE A 186 9.34 -7.14 0.10
N GLU A 187 9.37 -8.08 -0.84
CA GLU A 187 9.33 -9.52 -0.55
C GLU A 187 10.63 -10.25 -0.92
N ASP A 188 10.81 -11.43 -0.34
CA ASP A 188 12.02 -12.26 -0.45
C ASP A 188 11.97 -13.29 -1.60
N GLN A 189 11.13 -13.04 -2.61
CA GLN A 189 11.10 -13.84 -3.84
C GLN A 189 12.18 -13.40 -4.85
N LEU A 190 12.51 -14.29 -5.78
CA LEU A 190 13.33 -13.99 -6.96
C LEU A 190 12.49 -13.22 -8.00
N ALA A 191 12.84 -11.96 -8.25
CA ALA A 191 12.09 -11.06 -9.13
C ALA A 191 11.75 -11.63 -10.52
N ALA A 192 12.67 -12.36 -11.15
CA ALA A 192 12.47 -12.91 -12.51
C ALA A 192 11.45 -14.04 -12.60
N VAL A 193 11.12 -14.67 -11.47
CA VAL A 193 10.12 -15.73 -11.34
C VAL A 193 9.16 -15.44 -10.19
N LYS A 194 8.93 -14.14 -9.92
CA LYS A 194 8.03 -13.67 -8.88
C LYS A 194 6.65 -14.24 -9.14
N LYS A 195 5.92 -14.56 -8.07
CA LYS A 195 4.52 -14.97 -8.16
C LYS A 195 3.71 -14.37 -7.04
N CYS A 196 2.40 -14.22 -7.29
CA CYS A 196 1.44 -13.98 -6.22
C CYS A 196 1.65 -14.96 -5.06
N GLY A 197 1.54 -14.47 -3.82
CA GLY A 197 1.75 -15.24 -2.60
C GLY A 197 0.94 -16.53 -2.49
N HIS A 198 -0.18 -16.61 -3.22
CA HIS A 198 -1.12 -17.73 -3.22
C HIS A 198 -0.95 -18.66 -4.44
N MET A 199 0.09 -18.44 -5.27
CA MET A 199 0.43 -19.31 -6.41
C MET A 199 1.58 -20.26 -6.07
N GLY A 200 1.58 -21.45 -6.66
CA GLY A 200 2.64 -22.45 -6.48
C GLY A 200 3.95 -22.11 -7.21
N GLY A 201 5.06 -22.69 -6.74
CA GLY A 201 6.39 -22.56 -7.35
C GLY A 201 7.04 -21.19 -7.16
N LYS A 202 6.79 -20.54 -6.02
CA LYS A 202 7.54 -19.36 -5.56
C LYS A 202 8.98 -19.77 -5.28
N VAL A 203 9.94 -18.92 -5.62
CA VAL A 203 11.36 -19.15 -5.38
C VAL A 203 11.88 -18.04 -4.48
N LEU A 204 12.34 -18.40 -3.28
CA LEU A 204 12.97 -17.48 -2.35
C LEU A 204 14.38 -17.12 -2.81
N VAL A 205 14.85 -15.93 -2.43
CA VAL A 205 16.27 -15.59 -2.41
C VAL A 205 16.88 -15.88 -1.03
N PRO A 206 18.21 -16.02 -0.91
CA PRO A 206 18.91 -16.12 0.37
C PRO A 206 18.51 -15.01 1.34
N THR A 207 18.49 -15.31 2.63
CA THR A 207 18.14 -14.35 3.70
C THR A 207 18.95 -13.06 3.57
N GLN A 208 20.26 -13.18 3.35
CA GLN A 208 21.14 -12.03 3.16
C GLN A 208 20.75 -11.18 1.94
N GLU A 209 20.28 -11.76 0.84
CA GLU A 209 19.87 -11.00 -0.36
C GLU A 209 18.58 -10.22 -0.12
N ALA A 210 17.61 -10.80 0.59
CA ALA A 210 16.41 -10.10 1.01
C ALA A 210 16.74 -8.93 1.94
N ILE A 211 17.64 -9.13 2.91
CA ILE A 211 18.16 -8.07 3.79
C ILE A 211 18.83 -6.95 2.97
N GLN A 212 19.62 -7.28 1.94
CA GLN A 212 20.22 -6.26 1.07
C GLN A 212 19.17 -5.41 0.34
N LYS A 213 18.03 -5.97 -0.07
CA LYS A 213 16.92 -5.18 -0.65
C LYS A 213 16.29 -4.24 0.38
N LEU A 214 16.09 -4.71 1.63
CA LEU A 214 15.59 -3.86 2.71
C LEU A 214 16.56 -2.72 3.04
N ILE A 215 17.87 -2.99 3.06
CA ILE A 215 18.93 -1.99 3.25
C ILE A 215 18.89 -0.97 2.11
N ALA A 216 18.76 -1.41 0.85
CA ALA A 216 18.67 -0.53 -0.30
C ALA A 216 17.44 0.40 -0.23
N ALA A 217 16.28 -0.15 0.15
CA ALA A 217 15.07 0.64 0.35
C ALA A 217 15.22 1.66 1.51
N ARG A 218 15.82 1.25 2.64
CA ARG A 218 16.09 2.19 3.74
C ARG A 218 17.06 3.30 3.31
N LEU A 219 18.11 2.95 2.57
CA LEU A 219 19.10 3.92 2.07
C LEU A 219 18.44 4.93 1.12
N ALA A 220 17.55 4.49 0.22
CA ALA A 220 16.77 5.38 -0.63
C ALA A 220 15.94 6.37 0.19
N ALA A 221 15.24 5.89 1.22
CA ALA A 221 14.45 6.76 2.11
C ALA A 221 15.32 7.76 2.90
N ASP A 222 16.46 7.31 3.43
CA ASP A 222 17.40 8.16 4.14
C ASP A 222 18.02 9.21 3.20
N VAL A 223 18.37 8.84 1.96
CA VAL A 223 18.91 9.77 0.95
C VAL A 223 17.88 10.83 0.59
N SER A 224 16.63 10.42 0.33
CA SER A 224 15.49 11.33 0.09
C SER A 224 15.10 12.17 1.33
N GLY A 225 15.56 11.81 2.53
CA GLY A 225 15.25 12.52 3.77
C GLY A 225 13.78 12.36 4.19
N VAL A 226 13.21 11.17 3.99
CA VAL A 226 11.80 10.87 4.30
C VAL A 226 11.73 9.66 5.23
N PRO A 227 10.95 9.70 6.33
CA PRO A 227 10.84 8.60 7.28
C PRO A 227 9.89 7.48 6.79
N THR A 228 9.92 7.16 5.50
CA THR A 228 9.03 6.17 4.85
C THR A 228 9.06 4.85 5.61
N LEU A 229 7.88 4.28 5.86
CA LEU A 229 7.79 3.00 6.54
C LEU A 229 8.20 1.87 5.59
N LEU A 230 9.06 0.98 6.06
CA LEU A 230 9.51 -0.18 5.31
C LEU A 230 8.90 -1.45 5.90
N ILE A 231 8.22 -2.22 5.05
CA ILE A 231 7.59 -3.48 5.42
C ILE A 231 8.38 -4.62 4.77
N ALA A 232 8.84 -5.58 5.57
CA ALA A 232 9.50 -6.79 5.09
C ALA A 232 8.48 -7.92 5.00
N ARG A 233 8.21 -8.39 3.78
CA ARG A 233 7.39 -9.57 3.51
C ARG A 233 8.26 -10.81 3.35
N THR A 234 7.83 -11.92 3.92
CA THR A 234 8.35 -13.26 3.60
C THR A 234 7.29 -14.13 2.96
N ASP A 235 7.68 -14.88 1.93
CA ASP A 235 6.83 -15.86 1.24
C ASP A 235 7.13 -17.32 1.64
N ALA A 236 7.99 -17.51 2.64
CA ALA A 236 8.52 -18.81 3.06
C ALA A 236 7.49 -19.77 3.68
N ASP A 237 6.28 -19.31 4.00
CA ASP A 237 5.19 -20.19 4.45
C ASP A 237 4.82 -21.23 3.38
N ALA A 238 4.84 -20.82 2.10
CA ALA A 238 4.43 -21.68 0.99
C ALA A 238 5.52 -21.86 -0.10
N ALA A 239 6.59 -21.07 -0.08
CA ALA A 239 7.68 -21.20 -1.03
C ALA A 239 8.62 -22.35 -0.64
N ASP A 240 8.63 -23.42 -1.44
CA ASP A 240 9.45 -24.61 -1.24
C ASP A 240 10.72 -24.64 -2.11
N LEU A 241 11.05 -23.52 -2.77
CA LEU A 241 12.26 -23.36 -3.58
C LEU A 241 13.10 -22.17 -3.10
N LEU A 242 14.42 -22.28 -3.23
CA LEU A 242 15.42 -21.27 -2.87
C LEU A 242 16.49 -21.19 -3.97
N THR A 243 16.92 -19.99 -4.35
CA THR A 243 17.89 -19.85 -5.44
C THR A 243 19.28 -20.41 -5.11
N SER A 244 19.74 -20.28 -3.87
CA SER A 244 21.08 -20.68 -3.46
C SER A 244 21.15 -21.08 -1.99
N ASP A 245 22.06 -21.98 -1.65
CA ASP A 245 22.42 -22.40 -0.29
C ASP A 245 23.59 -21.59 0.31
N CYS A 246 23.91 -20.45 -0.29
CA CYS A 246 25.06 -19.62 0.09
C CYS A 246 24.96 -18.98 1.49
N ASP A 247 23.74 -18.78 2.00
CA ASP A 247 23.50 -18.23 3.33
C ASP A 247 23.33 -19.35 4.37
N PRO A 248 24.24 -19.48 5.35
CA PRO A 248 24.13 -20.49 6.39
C PRO A 248 22.83 -20.40 7.22
N TYR A 249 22.20 -19.22 7.26
CA TYR A 249 20.94 -19.00 7.98
C TYR A 249 19.78 -19.80 7.37
N ASP A 250 19.86 -20.11 6.07
CA ASP A 250 18.83 -20.87 5.33
C ASP A 250 19.06 -22.38 5.36
N LYS A 251 20.28 -22.81 5.72
CA LYS A 251 20.73 -24.21 5.65
C LYS A 251 19.81 -25.18 6.39
N ALA A 252 19.22 -24.75 7.50
CA ALA A 252 18.32 -25.55 8.31
C ALA A 252 17.01 -25.93 7.62
N PHE A 253 16.65 -25.32 6.48
CA PHE A 253 15.43 -25.61 5.72
C PHE A 253 15.69 -26.35 4.42
N ILE A 254 16.94 -26.41 3.95
CA ILE A 254 17.31 -27.06 2.71
C ILE A 254 17.18 -28.58 2.84
N THR A 255 16.62 -29.23 1.82
CA THR A 255 16.38 -30.69 1.79
C THR A 255 17.52 -31.48 1.15
N GLY A 256 18.42 -30.81 0.44
CA GLY A 256 19.48 -31.41 -0.37
C GLY A 256 19.05 -31.76 -1.81
N LYS A 257 17.75 -31.68 -2.14
CA LYS A 257 17.26 -31.85 -3.50
C LYS A 257 17.38 -30.56 -4.32
N ARG A 258 17.57 -30.70 -5.63
CA ARG A 258 17.60 -29.60 -6.59
C ARG A 258 16.65 -29.83 -7.76
N THR A 259 16.14 -28.73 -8.34
CA THR A 259 15.33 -28.73 -9.57
C THR A 259 16.20 -28.74 -10.83
N CYS A 260 15.59 -28.87 -12.01
CA CYS A 260 16.33 -28.85 -13.28
C CYS A 260 16.86 -27.45 -13.64
N GLU A 261 16.18 -26.37 -13.20
CA GLU A 261 16.66 -24.99 -13.27
C GLU A 261 17.81 -24.73 -12.28
N GLY A 262 17.96 -25.63 -11.30
CA GLY A 262 19.05 -25.63 -10.36
C GLY A 262 18.73 -25.04 -8.99
N PHE A 263 17.48 -24.68 -8.72
CA PHE A 263 17.04 -24.22 -7.40
C PHE A 263 17.11 -25.33 -6.36
N TYR A 264 17.28 -24.96 -5.10
CA TYR A 264 17.25 -25.87 -3.95
C TYR A 264 15.83 -26.04 -3.44
N CYS A 265 15.41 -27.27 -3.17
CA CYS A 265 14.15 -27.53 -2.49
C CYS A 265 14.30 -27.30 -0.99
N THR A 266 13.36 -26.57 -0.39
CA THR A 266 13.32 -26.21 1.03
C THR A 266 12.05 -26.74 1.71
N ARG A 267 12.08 -26.81 3.04
CA ARG A 267 10.92 -27.14 3.88
C ARG A 267 10.14 -25.85 4.18
N ALA A 268 9.22 -25.52 3.27
CA ALA A 268 8.29 -24.41 3.44
C ALA A 268 7.44 -24.57 4.73
N GLY A 269 6.97 -23.45 5.26
CA GLY A 269 6.04 -23.41 6.37
C GLY A 269 6.37 -22.32 7.39
N ILE A 270 5.56 -22.29 8.45
CA ILE A 270 5.63 -21.25 9.48
C ILE A 270 7.01 -21.14 10.15
N GLU A 271 7.73 -22.25 10.32
CA GLU A 271 9.08 -22.24 10.92
C GLU A 271 10.09 -21.47 10.03
N GLN A 272 10.03 -21.67 8.72
CA GLN A 272 10.88 -20.96 7.77
C GLN A 272 10.49 -19.48 7.72
N ALA A 273 9.19 -19.18 7.72
CA ALA A 273 8.69 -17.81 7.78
C ALA A 273 9.11 -17.09 9.06
N ILE A 274 9.00 -17.72 10.23
CA ILE A 274 9.49 -17.19 11.52
C ILE A 274 10.99 -16.90 11.43
N SER A 275 11.78 -17.84 10.91
CA SER A 275 13.23 -17.66 10.76
C SER A 275 13.54 -16.41 9.93
N ARG A 276 12.90 -16.26 8.76
CA ARG A 276 13.04 -15.09 7.88
C ARG A 276 12.58 -13.80 8.56
N GLY A 277 11.40 -13.81 9.18
CA GLY A 277 10.87 -12.65 9.91
C GLY A 277 11.79 -12.16 11.02
N LEU A 278 12.42 -13.07 11.77
CA LEU A 278 13.40 -12.74 12.81
C LEU A 278 14.69 -12.10 12.25
N ALA A 279 15.09 -12.49 11.04
CA ALA A 279 16.25 -11.92 10.36
C ALA A 279 15.94 -10.53 9.78
N TYR A 280 14.71 -10.31 9.31
CA TYR A 280 14.31 -9.05 8.67
C TYR A 280 13.91 -7.96 9.67
N ALA A 281 13.43 -8.34 10.86
CA ALA A 281 12.90 -7.41 11.86
C ALA A 281 13.81 -6.21 12.20
N PRO A 282 15.15 -6.32 12.28
CA PRO A 282 16.02 -5.16 12.52
C PRO A 282 16.06 -4.16 11.35
N TYR A 283 15.71 -4.59 10.13
CA TYR A 283 15.83 -3.79 8.92
C TYR A 283 14.48 -3.22 8.44
N ALA A 284 13.38 -3.59 9.10
CA ALA A 284 12.03 -3.16 8.74
C ALA A 284 11.26 -2.58 9.93
N ASP A 285 10.34 -1.67 9.62
CA ASP A 285 9.40 -1.10 10.59
C ASP A 285 8.29 -2.11 10.92
N VAL A 286 7.85 -2.87 9.91
CA VAL A 286 6.78 -3.85 9.99
C VAL A 286 7.23 -5.16 9.34
N VAL A 287 6.85 -6.31 9.91
CA VAL A 287 7.10 -7.63 9.32
C VAL A 287 5.78 -8.28 8.91
N TRP A 288 5.78 -8.94 7.75
CA TRP A 288 4.62 -9.61 7.17
C TRP A 288 5.00 -11.03 6.73
N CYS A 289 4.26 -12.03 7.21
CA CYS A 289 4.27 -13.37 6.66
C CYS A 289 3.09 -13.52 5.70
N GLU A 290 3.34 -13.82 4.43
CA GLU A 290 2.25 -14.26 3.55
C GLU A 290 1.82 -15.67 3.96
N THR A 291 0.51 -15.90 4.11
CA THR A 291 -0.05 -17.20 4.52
C THR A 291 -0.90 -17.82 3.42
N SER A 292 -0.98 -19.15 3.41
CA SER A 292 -1.80 -19.89 2.44
C SER A 292 -3.28 -20.05 2.85
N THR A 293 -3.61 -19.83 4.12
CA THR A 293 -4.97 -19.88 4.68
C THR A 293 -5.19 -18.78 5.73
N PRO A 294 -6.44 -18.36 5.99
CA PRO A 294 -6.76 -17.43 7.07
C PRO A 294 -6.80 -18.18 8.39
N ASP A 295 -5.62 -18.45 8.97
CA ASP A 295 -5.44 -19.23 10.20
C ASP A 295 -4.95 -18.33 11.35
N ILE A 296 -5.78 -18.19 12.39
CA ILE A 296 -5.50 -17.39 13.58
C ILE A 296 -4.41 -18.02 14.45
N GLU A 297 -4.30 -19.35 14.51
CA GLU A 297 -3.27 -20.02 15.31
C GLU A 297 -1.90 -19.88 14.65
N ALA A 298 -1.84 -20.01 13.31
CA ALA A 298 -0.61 -19.73 12.56
C ALA A 298 -0.17 -18.27 12.73
N ALA A 299 -1.10 -17.32 12.67
CA ALA A 299 -0.83 -15.91 12.94
C ALA A 299 -0.31 -15.68 14.36
N ARG A 300 -0.91 -16.33 15.37
CA ARG A 300 -0.44 -16.24 16.76
C ARG A 300 0.98 -16.79 16.91
N CYS A 301 1.26 -17.96 16.36
CA CYS A 301 2.57 -18.61 16.40
C CYS A 301 3.66 -17.69 15.80
N PHE A 302 3.39 -17.08 14.64
CA PHE A 302 4.30 -16.12 14.04
C PHE A 302 4.52 -14.90 14.94
N ALA A 303 3.44 -14.29 15.42
CA ALA A 303 3.50 -13.08 16.23
C ALA A 303 4.28 -13.30 17.53
N GLU A 304 3.97 -14.36 18.28
CA GLU A 304 4.65 -14.72 19.53
C GLU A 304 6.14 -14.96 19.30
N ALA A 305 6.51 -15.67 18.23
CA ALA A 305 7.93 -15.92 17.92
C ALA A 305 8.68 -14.64 17.58
N ILE A 306 8.09 -13.73 16.79
CA ILE A 306 8.71 -12.43 16.49
C ILE A 306 8.82 -11.58 17.75
N HIS A 307 7.77 -11.49 18.57
CA HIS A 307 7.75 -10.68 19.78
C HIS A 307 8.63 -11.22 20.90
N ALA A 308 8.90 -12.53 20.95
CA ALA A 308 9.86 -13.11 21.89
C ALA A 308 11.27 -12.52 21.71
N LYS A 309 11.68 -12.21 20.48
CA LYS A 309 12.98 -11.57 20.18
C LYS A 309 12.89 -10.05 20.03
N TYR A 310 11.79 -9.55 19.46
CA TYR A 310 11.56 -8.13 19.22
C TYR A 310 10.20 -7.69 19.79
N PRO A 311 10.09 -7.51 21.12
CA PRO A 311 8.83 -7.14 21.76
C PRO A 311 8.24 -5.87 21.15
N GLY A 312 6.95 -5.94 20.78
CA GLY A 312 6.23 -4.82 20.19
C GLY A 312 6.57 -4.50 18.73
N LYS A 313 7.33 -5.35 18.03
CA LYS A 313 7.54 -5.21 16.57
C LYS A 313 6.18 -5.23 15.86
N LEU A 314 5.91 -4.21 15.05
CA LEU A 314 4.67 -4.11 14.31
C LEU A 314 4.59 -5.23 13.26
N LEU A 315 3.41 -5.81 13.11
CA LEU A 315 3.15 -6.86 12.13
C LEU A 315 2.09 -6.40 11.13
N ALA A 316 2.13 -6.98 9.93
CA ALA A 316 1.11 -6.80 8.92
C ALA A 316 0.51 -8.14 8.47
N TYR A 317 -0.77 -8.11 8.10
CA TYR A 317 -1.53 -9.30 7.68
C TYR A 317 -2.36 -9.04 6.44
N ASN A 318 -2.21 -9.91 5.44
CA ASN A 318 -3.02 -9.91 4.23
C ASN A 318 -4.29 -10.74 4.44
N CYS A 319 -5.43 -10.07 4.56
CA CYS A 319 -6.76 -10.68 4.55
C CYS A 319 -7.14 -11.03 3.09
N SER A 320 -6.46 -12.03 2.53
CA SER A 320 -6.48 -12.30 1.10
C SER A 320 -7.88 -12.71 0.58
N PRO A 321 -8.35 -12.13 -0.53
CA PRO A 321 -9.54 -12.60 -1.23
C PRO A 321 -9.29 -13.90 -2.02
N SER A 322 -8.04 -14.34 -2.14
CA SER A 322 -7.72 -15.68 -2.67
C SER A 322 -8.16 -16.81 -1.72
N PHE A 323 -8.47 -16.49 -0.47
CA PHE A 323 -9.08 -17.43 0.46
C PHE A 323 -10.57 -17.59 0.20
N ASN A 324 -11.06 -18.82 0.23
CA ASN A 324 -12.49 -19.06 0.38
C ASN A 324 -12.86 -18.95 1.87
N TRP A 325 -13.22 -17.75 2.32
CA TRP A 325 -13.47 -17.42 3.72
C TRP A 325 -14.51 -18.34 4.39
N LYS A 326 -15.72 -18.46 3.82
CA LYS A 326 -16.79 -19.31 4.38
C LYS A 326 -16.52 -20.81 4.28
N LYS A 327 -15.60 -21.24 3.43
CA LYS A 327 -15.14 -22.65 3.41
C LYS A 327 -14.24 -22.97 4.59
N ASN A 328 -13.46 -21.99 5.07
CA ASN A 328 -12.45 -22.21 6.10
C ASN A 328 -12.91 -21.76 7.50
N LEU A 329 -13.78 -20.75 7.59
CA LEU A 329 -14.16 -20.11 8.85
C LEU A 329 -15.68 -19.92 8.94
N ASP A 330 -16.20 -19.94 10.17
CA ASP A 330 -17.59 -19.56 10.46
C ASP A 330 -17.77 -18.02 10.50
N ASP A 331 -19.03 -17.57 10.41
CA ASP A 331 -19.36 -16.14 10.33
C ASP A 331 -18.92 -15.35 11.58
N LYS A 332 -18.90 -15.99 12.77
CA LYS A 332 -18.47 -15.33 14.03
C LYS A 332 -16.95 -15.10 14.02
N THR A 333 -16.20 -16.06 13.51
CA THR A 333 -14.75 -15.99 13.38
C THR A 333 -14.36 -14.98 12.32
N ILE A 334 -15.05 -14.95 11.17
CA ILE A 334 -14.87 -13.93 10.14
C ILE A 334 -15.10 -12.52 10.71
N ALA A 335 -16.19 -12.32 11.45
CA ALA A 335 -16.54 -11.00 12.00
C ALA A 335 -15.50 -10.45 12.99
N SER A 336 -14.82 -11.33 13.74
CA SER A 336 -13.83 -10.94 14.76
C SER A 336 -12.38 -11.13 14.31
N PHE A 337 -12.14 -11.55 13.07
CA PHE A 337 -10.82 -11.97 12.59
C PHE A 337 -9.78 -10.84 12.70
N GLN A 338 -10.13 -9.63 12.24
CA GLN A 338 -9.23 -8.48 12.28
C GLN A 338 -8.94 -7.99 13.71
N ASP A 339 -9.93 -8.07 14.60
CA ASP A 339 -9.77 -7.71 16.01
C ASP A 339 -8.82 -8.68 16.73
N GLN A 340 -8.97 -9.98 16.47
CA GLN A 340 -8.08 -11.01 17.00
C GLN A 340 -6.64 -10.80 16.52
N LEU A 341 -6.43 -10.52 15.23
CA LEU A 341 -5.12 -10.18 14.68
C LEU A 341 -4.54 -8.92 15.34
N SER A 342 -5.35 -7.88 15.55
CA SER A 342 -4.90 -6.63 16.18
C SER A 342 -4.37 -6.86 17.60
N ALA A 343 -5.00 -7.76 18.36
CA ALA A 343 -4.57 -8.13 19.71
C ALA A 343 -3.20 -8.83 19.73
N MET A 344 -2.81 -9.47 18.61
CA MET A 344 -1.51 -10.13 18.43
C MET A 344 -0.43 -9.19 17.88
N GLY A 345 -0.74 -7.91 17.62
CA GLY A 345 0.21 -6.91 17.11
C GLY A 345 0.20 -6.73 15.59
N TYR A 346 -0.74 -7.34 14.86
CA TYR A 346 -1.00 -7.04 13.45
C TYR A 346 -1.71 -5.69 13.31
N LYS A 347 -0.92 -4.61 13.27
CA LYS A 347 -1.41 -3.23 13.27
C LYS A 347 -1.70 -2.69 11.88
N PHE A 348 -1.19 -3.32 10.82
CA PHE A 348 -1.59 -3.03 9.46
C PHE A 348 -2.23 -4.26 8.82
N GLN A 349 -3.48 -4.16 8.42
CA GLN A 349 -4.24 -5.26 7.82
C GLN A 349 -4.85 -4.82 6.51
N PHE A 350 -4.89 -5.67 5.49
CA PHE A 350 -5.38 -5.24 4.19
C PHE A 350 -5.98 -6.38 3.38
N ILE A 351 -6.97 -6.05 2.54
CA ILE A 351 -7.48 -6.95 1.50
C ILE A 351 -6.85 -6.52 0.18
N THR A 352 -5.92 -7.32 -0.33
CA THR A 352 -5.11 -6.97 -1.52
C THR A 352 -5.95 -6.68 -2.76
N LEU A 353 -6.92 -7.53 -3.08
CA LEU A 353 -7.68 -7.47 -4.33
C LEU A 353 -9.09 -6.89 -4.18
N ALA A 354 -9.37 -6.15 -3.10
CA ALA A 354 -10.71 -5.60 -2.84
C ALA A 354 -11.24 -4.73 -4.00
N GLY A 355 -10.45 -3.75 -4.45
CA GLY A 355 -10.83 -2.82 -5.51
C GLY A 355 -11.16 -3.51 -6.83
N ILE A 356 -10.36 -4.47 -7.29
CA ILE A 356 -10.61 -5.15 -8.56
C ILE A 356 -11.81 -6.09 -8.49
N HIS A 357 -12.00 -6.84 -7.40
CA HIS A 357 -13.22 -7.65 -7.22
C HIS A 357 -14.46 -6.76 -7.17
N SER A 358 -14.42 -5.67 -6.40
CA SER A 358 -15.51 -4.69 -6.35
C SER A 358 -15.81 -4.11 -7.72
N MET A 359 -14.80 -3.71 -8.49
CA MET A 359 -14.99 -3.09 -9.80
C MET A 359 -15.53 -4.07 -10.84
N TRP A 360 -14.84 -5.20 -11.03
CA TRP A 360 -15.17 -6.16 -12.08
C TRP A 360 -16.51 -6.86 -11.81
N PHE A 361 -16.82 -7.19 -10.55
CA PHE A 361 -18.11 -7.79 -10.21
C PHE A 361 -19.28 -6.84 -10.49
N ASN A 362 -19.23 -5.60 -9.98
CA ASN A 362 -20.33 -4.65 -10.16
C ASN A 362 -20.54 -4.27 -11.63
N MET A 363 -19.45 -4.16 -12.41
CA MET A 363 -19.56 -3.92 -13.85
C MET A 363 -20.18 -5.13 -14.57
N PHE A 364 -19.80 -6.36 -14.21
CA PHE A 364 -20.41 -7.56 -14.78
C PHE A 364 -21.90 -7.66 -14.46
N ASP A 365 -22.29 -7.45 -13.19
CA ASP A 365 -23.69 -7.55 -12.75
C ASP A 365 -24.59 -6.54 -13.47
N LEU A 366 -24.16 -5.28 -13.58
CA LEU A 366 -24.89 -4.27 -14.35
C LEU A 366 -24.96 -4.63 -15.84
N ALA A 367 -23.83 -4.95 -16.47
CA ALA A 367 -23.78 -5.23 -17.90
C ALA A 367 -24.59 -6.47 -18.29
N TYR A 368 -24.60 -7.49 -17.42
CA TYR A 368 -25.31 -8.74 -17.65
C TYR A 368 -26.82 -8.49 -17.81
N ASP A 369 -27.44 -7.75 -16.89
CA ASP A 369 -28.87 -7.46 -16.96
C ASP A 369 -29.17 -6.40 -18.01
N TYR A 370 -28.36 -5.34 -18.11
CA TYR A 370 -28.52 -4.28 -19.12
C TYR A 370 -28.55 -4.83 -20.56
N ALA A 371 -27.70 -5.83 -20.87
CA ALA A 371 -27.63 -6.44 -22.20
C ALA A 371 -28.86 -7.31 -22.55
N ARG A 372 -29.75 -7.61 -21.60
CA ARG A 372 -30.90 -8.52 -21.78
C ARG A 372 -32.24 -7.81 -21.96
N GLY A 373 -32.24 -6.48 -22.02
CA GLY A 373 -33.44 -5.66 -22.12
C GLY A 373 -33.67 -4.85 -20.85
N GLU A 374 -34.71 -4.01 -20.83
CA GLU A 374 -35.04 -3.16 -19.67
C GLU A 374 -33.83 -2.33 -19.15
N GLY A 375 -32.89 -1.96 -20.02
CA GLY A 375 -31.56 -1.48 -19.60
C GLY A 375 -31.60 -0.32 -18.60
N MET A 376 -32.47 0.67 -18.84
CA MET A 376 -32.61 1.81 -17.92
C MET A 376 -33.15 1.41 -16.56
N LYS A 377 -34.05 0.42 -16.47
CA LYS A 377 -34.54 -0.10 -15.18
C LYS A 377 -33.37 -0.68 -14.39
N HIS A 378 -32.53 -1.51 -15.02
CA HIS A 378 -31.39 -2.11 -14.34
C HIS A 378 -30.33 -1.09 -13.93
N TYR A 379 -30.11 -0.03 -14.72
CA TYR A 379 -29.24 1.08 -14.31
C TYR A 379 -29.83 1.82 -13.09
N VAL A 380 -31.13 2.12 -13.10
CA VAL A 380 -31.80 2.80 -11.99
C VAL A 380 -31.74 1.95 -10.71
N GLU A 381 -32.11 0.68 -10.77
CA GLU A 381 -32.17 -0.23 -9.62
C GLU A 381 -30.79 -0.54 -9.01
N LYS A 382 -29.78 -0.81 -9.85
CA LYS A 382 -28.45 -1.28 -9.39
C LYS A 382 -27.47 -0.14 -9.12
N VAL A 383 -27.67 1.03 -9.72
CA VAL A 383 -26.77 2.19 -9.58
C VAL A 383 -27.50 3.36 -8.94
N GLN A 384 -28.42 4.01 -9.66
CA GLN A 384 -28.94 5.32 -9.28
C GLN A 384 -29.66 5.32 -7.92
N GLU A 385 -30.57 4.37 -7.68
CA GLU A 385 -31.29 4.27 -6.40
C GLU A 385 -30.35 3.89 -5.25
N GLN A 386 -29.33 3.07 -5.51
CA GLN A 386 -28.31 2.71 -4.52
C GLN A 386 -27.44 3.92 -4.14
N GLU A 387 -27.11 4.78 -5.12
CA GLU A 387 -26.38 6.03 -4.89
C GLU A 387 -27.19 7.00 -4.03
N PHE A 388 -28.48 7.21 -4.35
CA PHE A 388 -29.35 8.05 -3.54
C PHE A 388 -29.52 7.53 -2.12
N ALA A 389 -29.69 6.22 -1.94
CA ALA A 389 -29.74 5.61 -0.61
C ALA A 389 -28.41 5.73 0.16
N ALA A 390 -27.28 5.92 -0.54
CA ALA A 390 -25.97 6.07 0.08
C ALA A 390 -25.66 7.51 0.54
N LEU A 391 -26.46 8.51 0.14
CA LEU A 391 -26.29 9.91 0.55
C LEU A 391 -26.25 10.07 2.07
N GLU A 392 -27.15 9.39 2.80
CA GLU A 392 -27.21 9.43 4.27
C GLU A 392 -25.93 8.87 4.94
N ARG A 393 -25.12 8.11 4.20
CA ARG A 393 -23.84 7.56 4.67
C ARG A 393 -22.64 8.42 4.24
N GLY A 394 -22.87 9.59 3.67
CA GLY A 394 -21.83 10.53 3.22
C GLY A 394 -21.31 10.28 1.79
N TYR A 395 -22.01 9.49 0.97
CA TYR A 395 -21.72 9.40 -0.45
C TYR A 395 -22.13 10.69 -1.17
N THR A 396 -21.32 11.16 -2.13
CA THR A 396 -21.56 12.45 -2.80
C THR A 396 -21.43 12.39 -4.32
N PHE A 397 -21.07 11.24 -4.89
CA PHE A 397 -20.82 11.14 -6.33
C PHE A 397 -22.10 11.07 -7.19
N SER A 398 -23.29 10.98 -6.58
CA SER A 398 -24.55 11.25 -7.30
C SER A 398 -24.54 12.65 -7.94
N SER A 399 -23.88 13.61 -7.29
CA SER A 399 -23.50 14.91 -7.85
C SER A 399 -22.09 14.80 -8.46
N HIS A 400 -22.00 14.18 -9.63
CA HIS A 400 -20.74 13.78 -10.26
C HIS A 400 -19.91 14.97 -10.78
N GLN A 401 -20.52 16.09 -11.16
CA GLN A 401 -19.83 17.29 -11.63
C GLN A 401 -19.06 17.96 -10.49
N GLN A 402 -19.71 18.17 -9.34
CA GLN A 402 -19.00 18.74 -8.18
C GLN A 402 -17.86 17.83 -7.73
N GLU A 403 -18.05 16.51 -7.75
CA GLU A 403 -17.06 15.55 -7.22
C GLU A 403 -15.76 15.55 -8.02
N VAL A 404 -15.85 15.71 -9.35
CA VAL A 404 -14.66 15.80 -10.22
C VAL A 404 -14.08 17.22 -10.29
N GLY A 405 -14.70 18.17 -9.60
CA GLY A 405 -14.18 19.52 -9.41
C GLY A 405 -14.67 20.54 -10.42
N THR A 406 -15.82 20.34 -11.07
CA THR A 406 -16.42 21.36 -11.96
C THR A 406 -16.58 22.69 -11.22
N GLY A 407 -17.12 22.66 -10.00
CA GLY A 407 -17.23 23.87 -9.16
C GLY A 407 -15.89 24.45 -8.68
N TYR A 408 -14.85 23.64 -8.54
CA TYR A 408 -13.50 24.15 -8.28
C TYR A 408 -12.96 24.92 -9.49
N PHE A 409 -13.12 24.35 -10.69
CA PHE A 409 -12.63 24.99 -11.92
C PHE A 409 -13.46 26.20 -12.33
N ASP A 410 -14.75 26.24 -12.03
CA ASP A 410 -15.58 27.44 -12.16
C ASP A 410 -15.01 28.59 -11.32
N LYS A 411 -14.66 28.34 -10.05
CA LYS A 411 -14.00 29.35 -9.19
C LYS A 411 -12.68 29.82 -9.80
N VAL A 412 -11.85 28.91 -10.33
CA VAL A 412 -10.60 29.27 -11.01
C VAL A 412 -10.87 30.16 -12.22
N ALA A 413 -11.86 29.81 -13.05
CA ALA A 413 -12.24 30.59 -14.23
C ALA A 413 -12.73 32.00 -13.84
N THR A 414 -13.60 32.10 -12.84
CA THR A 414 -14.10 33.39 -12.33
C THR A 414 -12.97 34.25 -11.75
N ILE A 415 -12.00 33.67 -11.02
CA ILE A 415 -10.84 34.43 -10.51
C ILE A 415 -9.97 34.98 -11.64
N ILE A 416 -9.78 34.20 -12.72
CA ILE A 416 -8.96 34.63 -13.87
C ILE A 416 -9.67 35.72 -14.68
N GLN A 417 -10.99 35.59 -14.88
CA GLN A 417 -11.75 36.44 -15.81
C GLN A 417 -12.50 37.60 -15.13
N GLY A 418 -12.64 37.59 -13.81
CA GLY A 418 -13.50 38.51 -13.06
C GLY A 418 -14.98 38.10 -13.06
N GLU A 419 -15.86 38.95 -12.53
CA GLU A 419 -17.32 38.73 -12.39
C GLU A 419 -18.08 38.58 -13.73
N SER A 420 -17.40 38.67 -14.88
CA SER A 420 -17.99 38.69 -16.22
C SER A 420 -17.88 37.36 -16.99
N SER A 421 -17.48 36.26 -16.33
CA SER A 421 -17.40 34.96 -17.00
C SER A 421 -18.79 34.42 -17.37
N SER A 422 -19.08 34.32 -18.67
CA SER A 422 -20.33 33.77 -19.20
C SER A 422 -20.24 32.26 -19.53
N ILE A 423 -19.19 31.57 -19.07
CA ILE A 423 -18.86 30.19 -19.45
C ILE A 423 -18.66 29.26 -18.24
N THR A 424 -19.19 29.61 -17.07
CA THR A 424 -19.19 28.71 -15.90
C THR A 424 -20.05 27.47 -16.19
N ALA A 425 -19.62 26.31 -15.69
CA ALA A 425 -20.16 25.01 -16.11
C ALA A 425 -21.27 24.49 -15.19
N LEU A 426 -21.29 24.82 -13.90
CA LEU A 426 -22.35 24.36 -12.99
C LEU A 426 -23.68 25.11 -13.17
N ALA A 427 -23.62 26.42 -13.40
CA ALA A 427 -24.82 27.26 -13.52
C ALA A 427 -25.66 26.84 -14.74
N GLY A 428 -26.89 26.38 -14.49
CA GLY A 428 -27.80 25.87 -15.52
C GLY A 428 -27.55 24.42 -15.96
N SER A 429 -26.69 23.68 -15.24
CA SER A 429 -26.46 22.25 -15.51
C SER A 429 -27.64 21.39 -15.07
N THR A 430 -27.77 20.20 -15.67
CA THR A 430 -28.77 19.21 -15.23
C THR A 430 -28.50 18.70 -13.81
N GLU A 431 -27.25 18.73 -13.35
CA GLU A 431 -26.90 18.40 -11.96
C GLU A 431 -27.57 19.38 -11.00
N GLU A 432 -27.41 20.69 -11.20
CA GLU A 432 -28.05 21.72 -10.37
C GLU A 432 -29.59 21.63 -10.37
N GLN A 433 -30.19 21.14 -11.46
CA GLN A 433 -31.65 21.08 -11.61
C GLN A 433 -32.29 19.79 -11.08
N GLN A 434 -31.53 18.69 -11.00
CA GLN A 434 -32.10 17.36 -10.78
C GLN A 434 -31.48 16.60 -9.61
N PHE A 435 -30.37 17.08 -9.02
CA PHE A 435 -29.59 16.37 -8.01
C PHE A 435 -29.28 17.22 -6.79
#